data_AF-A0A1M6PT17-F1
#
_entry.id   AF-A0A1M6PT17-F1
#
_cell.length_a   1.000
_cell.length_b   1.000
_cell.length_c   1.000
_cell.angle_alpha   90.00
_cell.angle_beta   90.00
_cell.angle_gamma   90.00
#
_symmetry.space_group_name_H-M   'P 1'
#
loop_
_entity.id
_entity.type
_entity.pdbx_description
1 polymer ?
#
loop_
_entity_poly.entity_id
_entity_poly.type
_entity_poly.pdbx_seq_one_letter_code
_entity_poly.pdbx_strand_id
1 'polypeptide(L)'
;SAYSLHFLDNQDFVWGVGLLVSGLFFAIALTKYGLEELRTKDINIPETDFIVGKWWNTCIRLFPIFFVIILGWWVQQAISWYPNSWWNPFETFSAGSIAFQFTILIIITLVTKNYFISKVMDGPMTGSRLKSSSEK
;
A
#
# COMPACT_ATOMS: atom_id res chain seq x y z
N SER A 1 -21.91 21.35 6.90
CA SER A 1 -22.50 20.09 7.38
C SER A 1 -21.96 18.94 6.55
N ALA A 2 -21.20 18.02 7.14
CA ALA A 2 -20.75 16.82 6.43
C ALA A 2 -21.95 15.87 6.27
N TYR A 3 -22.25 15.47 5.03
CA TYR A 3 -23.46 14.69 4.70
C TYR A 3 -23.49 13.28 5.31
N SER A 4 -22.34 12.71 5.70
CA SER A 4 -22.25 11.49 6.52
C SER A 4 -20.86 11.35 7.14
N LEU A 5 -20.72 11.70 8.42
CA LEU A 5 -19.45 11.52 9.16
C LEU A 5 -19.02 10.05 9.17
N HIS A 6 -19.98 9.15 9.42
CA HIS A 6 -19.75 7.72 9.48
C HIS A 6 -19.16 7.11 8.19
N PHE A 7 -19.58 7.63 7.02
CA PHE A 7 -18.99 7.22 5.75
C PHE A 7 -17.55 7.70 5.62
N LEU A 8 -17.29 8.98 5.93
CA LEU A 8 -15.94 9.56 5.85
C LEU A 8 -14.97 8.87 6.80
N ASP A 9 -15.40 8.55 8.02
CA ASP A 9 -14.57 7.87 9.01
C ASP A 9 -14.20 6.44 8.54
N ASN A 10 -15.15 5.72 7.93
CA ASN A 10 -14.86 4.40 7.38
C ASN A 10 -13.90 4.48 6.18
N GLN A 11 -14.01 5.52 5.33
CA GLN A 11 -13.09 5.71 4.21
C GLN A 11 -11.68 6.06 4.68
N ASP A 12 -11.53 7.00 5.62
CA ASP A 12 -10.24 7.35 6.22
C ASP A 12 -9.57 6.11 6.82
N PHE A 13 -10.36 5.29 7.52
CA PHE A 13 -9.89 4.06 8.11
C PHE A 13 -9.41 3.02 7.07
N VAL A 14 -10.23 2.69 6.07
CA VAL A 14 -9.89 1.69 5.03
C VAL A 14 -8.64 2.11 4.25
N TRP A 15 -8.55 3.39 3.87
CA TRP A 15 -7.41 3.91 3.12
C TRP A 15 -6.17 4.13 4.00
N GLY A 16 -6.34 4.40 5.29
CA GLY A 16 -5.26 4.40 6.27
C GLY A 16 -4.55 3.04 6.35
N VAL A 17 -5.31 1.94 6.33
CA VAL A 17 -4.73 0.58 6.21
C VAL A 17 -4.00 0.40 4.87
N GLY A 18 -4.54 0.96 3.79
CA GLY A 18 -3.88 0.97 2.47
C GLY A 18 -2.51 1.66 2.49
N LEU A 19 -2.38 2.78 3.21
CA LEU A 19 -1.10 3.48 3.37
C LEU A 19 -0.08 2.62 4.12
N LEU A 20 -0.50 1.90 5.17
CA LEU A 20 0.36 0.97 5.89
C LEU A 20 0.85 -0.18 5.01
N VAL A 21 -0.04 -0.74 4.18
CA VAL A 21 0.30 -1.80 3.21
C VAL A 21 1.30 -1.29 2.16
N SER A 22 1.10 -0.07 1.65
CA SER A 22 2.05 0.59 0.74
C SER A 22 3.43 0.77 1.39
N GLY A 23 3.46 1.26 2.63
CA GLY A 23 4.68 1.39 3.42
C GLY A 23 5.41 0.07 3.63
N LEU A 24 4.68 -1.04 3.81
CA LEU A 24 5.26 -2.38 3.93
C LEU A 24 5.95 -2.79 2.63
N PHE A 25 5.28 -2.66 1.49
CA PHE A 25 5.88 -2.98 0.19
C PHE A 25 7.12 -2.11 -0.07
N PHE A 26 7.06 -0.83 0.29
CA PHE A 26 8.19 0.07 0.19
C PHE A 26 9.37 -0.38 1.07
N ALA A 27 9.12 -0.69 2.34
CA ALA A 27 10.15 -1.17 3.27
C ALA A 27 10.82 -2.47 2.77
N ILE A 28 10.03 -3.41 2.21
CA ILE A 28 10.55 -4.64 1.62
C ILE A 28 11.40 -4.34 0.38
N ALA A 29 10.93 -3.47 -0.51
CA ALA A 29 11.65 -3.08 -1.73
C ALA A 29 13.00 -2.41 -1.40
N LEU A 30 13.00 -1.46 -0.46
CA LEU A 30 14.22 -0.80 0.01
C LEU A 30 15.19 -1.78 0.68
N THR A 31 14.67 -2.71 1.47
CA THR A 31 15.50 -3.74 2.12
C THR A 31 16.16 -4.64 1.08
N LYS A 32 15.45 -4.97 -0.01
CA LYS A 32 15.99 -5.75 -1.14
C LYS A 32 17.03 -4.98 -1.96
N TYR A 33 16.84 -3.67 -2.13
CA TYR A 33 17.80 -2.82 -2.82
C TYR A 33 19.11 -2.66 -2.01
N GLY A 34 19.01 -2.52 -0.69
CA GLY A 34 20.15 -2.36 0.21
C GLY A 34 20.12 -1.00 0.90
N LEU A 35 19.70 -0.99 2.17
CA LEU A 35 19.44 0.25 2.91
C LEU A 35 20.68 1.12 3.13
N GLU A 36 21.85 0.52 3.32
CA GLU A 36 23.08 1.30 3.53
C GLU A 36 23.58 1.93 2.25
N GLU A 37 23.44 1.23 1.12
CA GLU A 37 23.74 1.77 -0.20
C GLU A 37 22.81 2.93 -0.54
N LEU A 38 21.50 2.74 -0.34
CA LEU A 38 20.50 3.77 -0.57
C LEU A 38 20.71 5.00 0.33
N ARG A 39 21.02 4.79 1.62
CA ARG A 39 21.31 5.89 2.54
C ARG A 39 22.54 6.70 2.14
N THR A 40 23.61 6.03 1.69
CA THR A 40 24.89 6.69 1.43
C THR A 40 25.02 7.26 0.02
N LYS A 41 24.37 6.64 -0.98
CA LYS A 41 24.48 7.04 -2.38
C LYS A 41 23.28 7.87 -2.87
N ASP A 42 22.08 7.55 -2.42
CA ASP A 42 20.85 8.14 -2.96
C ASP A 42 20.23 9.18 -2.02
N ILE A 43 20.35 8.99 -0.69
CA ILE A 43 19.81 9.93 0.31
C ILE A 43 20.85 10.98 0.70
N ASN A 44 22.05 10.56 1.13
CA ASN A 44 23.09 11.48 1.59
C ASN A 44 23.97 11.94 0.42
N ILE A 45 23.36 12.62 -0.55
CA ILE A 45 24.09 13.22 -1.68
C ILE A 45 24.80 14.52 -1.26
N PRO A 46 25.87 14.95 -1.95
CA PRO A 46 26.62 16.15 -1.61
C PRO A 46 25.79 17.43 -1.49
N GLU A 47 24.66 17.49 -2.19
CA GLU A 47 23.71 18.61 -2.21
C GLU A 47 22.71 18.59 -1.04
N THR A 48 22.84 17.62 -0.11
CA THR A 48 21.88 17.44 0.99
C THR A 48 22.32 18.21 2.24
N ASP A 49 21.46 19.09 2.75
CA ASP A 49 21.70 19.85 3.99
C ASP A 49 21.64 18.98 5.27
N PHE A 50 20.94 17.84 5.22
CA PHE A 50 20.72 16.95 6.36
C PHE A 50 21.21 15.53 6.13
N ILE A 51 22.22 15.11 6.91
CA ILE A 51 22.78 13.76 6.82
C ILE A 51 21.94 12.78 7.64
N VAL A 52 21.34 11.80 6.95
CA VAL A 52 20.58 10.71 7.56
C VAL A 52 21.53 9.64 8.10
N GLY A 53 21.43 9.36 9.40
CA GLY A 53 22.24 8.37 10.10
C GLY A 53 21.73 6.92 9.98
N LYS A 54 22.50 5.97 10.53
CA LYS A 54 22.17 4.52 10.49
C LYS A 54 20.87 4.14 11.21
N TRP A 55 20.34 5.03 12.06
CA TRP A 55 19.04 4.84 12.72
C TRP A 55 17.92 4.63 11.69
N TRP A 56 17.99 5.31 10.55
CA TRP A 56 17.00 5.22 9.49
C TRP A 56 16.91 3.80 8.91
N ASN A 57 18.05 3.16 8.64
CA ASN A 57 18.07 1.75 8.20
C ASN A 57 17.38 0.84 9.20
N THR A 58 17.56 1.10 10.50
CA THR A 58 16.95 0.30 11.56
C THR A 58 15.43 0.50 11.57
N CYS A 59 14.96 1.74 11.45
CA CYS A 59 13.52 2.04 11.34
C CYS A 59 12.87 1.33 10.15
N ILE A 60 13.48 1.37 8.97
CA ILE A 60 12.94 0.70 7.77
C ILE A 60 12.91 -0.82 7.96
N ARG A 61 13.94 -1.42 8.58
CA ARG A 61 13.95 -2.86 8.89
C ARG A 61 12.92 -3.27 9.93
N LEU A 62 12.61 -2.39 10.88
CA LEU A 62 11.62 -2.65 11.93
C LEU A 62 10.18 -2.40 11.46
N PHE A 63 10.00 -1.65 10.37
CA PHE A 63 8.67 -1.31 9.84
C PHE A 63 7.76 -2.54 9.63
N PRO A 64 8.21 -3.65 9.01
CA PRO A 64 7.37 -4.84 8.87
C PRO A 64 6.90 -5.43 10.19
N ILE A 65 7.73 -5.34 11.24
CA ILE A 65 7.38 -5.82 12.58
C ILE A 65 6.29 -4.95 13.17
N PHE A 66 6.45 -3.62 13.13
CA PHE A 66 5.43 -2.68 13.60
C PHE A 66 4.12 -2.81 12.84
N PHE A 67 4.19 -3.02 11.52
CA PHE A 67 3.02 -3.29 10.69
C PHE A 67 2.23 -4.49 11.20
N VAL A 68 2.90 -5.62 11.45
CA VAL A 68 2.24 -6.85 11.96
C VAL A 68 1.66 -6.63 13.36
N ILE A 69 2.37 -5.92 14.24
CA ILE A 69 1.88 -5.63 15.59
C ILE A 69 0.62 -4.76 15.53
N ILE A 70 0.63 -3.68 14.75
CA ILE A 70 -0.49 -2.74 14.66
C ILE A 70 -1.69 -3.40 13.98
N LEU A 71 -1.49 -4.07 12.84
CA LEU A 71 -2.60 -4.77 12.17
C LEU A 71 -3.13 -5.92 13.01
N GLY A 72 -2.26 -6.72 13.63
CA GLY A 72 -2.66 -7.83 14.48
C GLY A 72 -3.48 -7.36 15.68
N TRP A 73 -3.01 -6.32 16.37
CA TRP A 73 -3.76 -5.68 17.44
C TRP A 73 -5.11 -5.14 16.95
N TRP A 74 -5.13 -4.49 15.78
CA TRP A 74 -6.35 -3.95 15.23
C TRP A 74 -7.38 -5.03 14.85
N VAL A 75 -6.94 -6.14 14.26
CA VAL A 75 -7.82 -7.29 13.98
C VAL A 75 -8.42 -7.85 15.28
N GLN A 76 -7.63 -7.94 16.36
CA GLN A 76 -8.15 -8.33 17.67
C GLN A 76 -9.19 -7.32 18.21
N GLN A 77 -8.96 -6.03 18.00
CA GLN A 77 -9.90 -4.98 18.39
C GLN A 77 -11.22 -5.07 17.59
N ALA A 78 -11.15 -5.29 16.28
CA ALA A 78 -12.33 -5.47 15.43
C ALA A 78 -13.16 -6.70 15.84
N ILE A 79 -12.51 -7.82 16.19
CA ILE A 79 -13.19 -9.01 16.73
C ILE A 79 -13.86 -8.70 18.07
N SER A 80 -13.22 -7.91 18.93
CA SER A 80 -13.78 -7.52 20.23
C SER A 80 -15.01 -6.61 20.10
N TRP A 81 -15.02 -5.73 19.10
CA TRP A 81 -16.16 -4.84 18.82
C TRP A 81 -17.33 -5.57 18.17
N TYR A 82 -17.04 -6.54 17.29
CA TYR A 82 -18.05 -7.27 16.52
C TYR A 82 -17.87 -8.81 16.62
N PRO A 83 -18.03 -9.42 17.80
CA PRO A 83 -17.69 -10.83 18.02
C PRO A 83 -18.43 -11.81 17.10
N ASN A 84 -19.65 -11.47 16.65
CA ASN A 84 -20.49 -12.31 15.80
C ASN A 84 -20.54 -11.86 14.32
N SER A 85 -19.94 -10.71 13.98
CA SER A 85 -20.10 -10.07 12.66
C SER A 85 -18.85 -9.32 12.17
N TRP A 86 -17.67 -9.53 12.75
CA TRP A 86 -16.43 -8.85 12.36
C TRP A 86 -16.01 -9.06 10.90
N TRP A 87 -16.54 -10.11 10.24
CA TRP A 87 -16.34 -10.40 8.81
C TRP A 87 -17.39 -9.74 7.90
N ASN A 88 -18.43 -9.11 8.45
CA ASN A 88 -19.52 -8.54 7.66
C ASN A 88 -19.03 -7.29 6.90
N PRO A 89 -19.04 -7.29 5.56
CA PRO A 89 -18.47 -6.20 4.76
C PRO A 89 -19.23 -4.87 4.84
N PHE A 90 -20.45 -4.88 5.40
CA PHE A 90 -21.29 -3.69 5.55
C PHE A 90 -21.15 -3.01 6.91
N GLU A 91 -20.42 -3.62 7.85
CA GLU A 91 -20.13 -3.00 9.16
C GLU A 91 -18.96 -2.04 9.04
N THR A 92 -19.09 -0.86 9.65
CA THR A 92 -18.01 0.13 9.70
C THR A 92 -16.91 -0.32 10.64
N PHE A 93 -15.66 -0.08 10.22
CA PHE A 93 -14.45 -0.50 10.95
C PHE A 93 -14.34 -2.02 11.14
N SER A 94 -14.90 -2.82 10.24
CA SER A 94 -14.74 -4.27 10.24
C SER A 94 -13.59 -4.71 9.33
N ALA A 95 -12.98 -5.88 9.61
CA ALA A 95 -12.02 -6.46 8.68
C ALA A 95 -12.68 -6.83 7.33
N GLY A 96 -13.98 -7.17 7.38
CA GLY A 96 -14.78 -7.45 6.19
C GLY A 96 -14.91 -6.26 5.25
N SER A 97 -15.13 -5.04 5.77
CA SER A 97 -15.30 -3.85 4.93
C SER A 97 -14.01 -3.47 4.20
N ILE A 98 -12.85 -3.57 4.86
CA ILE A 98 -11.53 -3.39 4.23
C ILE A 98 -11.35 -4.40 3.10
N ALA A 99 -11.52 -5.69 3.40
CA ALA A 99 -11.29 -6.76 2.42
C ALA A 99 -12.21 -6.62 1.20
N PHE A 100 -13.48 -6.27 1.41
CA PHE A 100 -14.44 -6.05 0.36
C PHE A 100 -14.07 -4.86 -0.53
N GLN A 101 -13.72 -3.71 0.05
CA GLN A 101 -13.33 -2.53 -0.71
C GLN A 101 -12.04 -2.75 -1.50
N PHE A 102 -11.04 -3.42 -0.91
CA PHE A 102 -9.79 -3.76 -1.60
C PHE A 102 -10.03 -4.76 -2.73
N THR A 103 -10.91 -5.74 -2.53
CA THR A 103 -11.27 -6.70 -3.58
C THR A 103 -11.93 -6.00 -4.76
N ILE A 104 -12.88 -5.09 -4.50
CA ILE A 104 -13.50 -4.25 -5.53
C ILE A 104 -12.43 -3.45 -6.27
N LEU A 105 -11.51 -2.80 -5.54
CA LEU A 105 -10.43 -2.02 -6.12
C LEU A 105 -9.57 -2.88 -7.06
N ILE A 106 -9.15 -4.06 -6.61
CA ILE A 106 -8.35 -5.00 -7.41
C ILE A 106 -9.10 -5.40 -8.68
N ILE A 107 -10.39 -5.74 -8.58
CA ILE A 107 -11.22 -6.09 -9.75
C ILE A 107 -11.29 -4.93 -10.73
N ILE A 108 -11.57 -3.72 -10.26
CA ILE A 108 -11.61 -2.51 -11.10
C ILE A 108 -10.27 -2.30 -11.80
N THR A 109 -9.16 -2.39 -11.06
CA THR A 109 -7.82 -2.27 -11.64
C THR A 109 -7.54 -3.32 -12.70
N LEU A 110 -7.91 -4.59 -12.46
CA LEU A 110 -7.68 -5.67 -13.43
C LEU A 110 -8.53 -5.51 -14.70
N VAL A 111 -9.79 -5.12 -14.56
CA VAL A 111 -10.70 -4.89 -15.70
C VAL A 111 -10.23 -3.68 -16.53
N THR A 112 -9.85 -2.59 -15.85
CA THR A 112 -9.44 -1.36 -16.54
C THR A 112 -7.98 -1.37 -17.01
N LYS A 113 -7.18 -2.36 -16.57
CA LYS A 113 -5.77 -2.51 -16.93
C LYS A 113 -5.52 -2.38 -18.43
N ASN A 114 -6.26 -3.14 -19.25
CA ASN A 114 -6.04 -3.17 -20.70
C ASN A 114 -6.38 -1.81 -21.35
N TYR A 115 -7.42 -1.14 -20.85
CA TYR A 115 -7.79 0.20 -21.28
C TYR A 115 -6.68 1.21 -20.97
N PHE A 116 -6.19 1.24 -19.73
CA PHE A 116 -5.12 2.17 -19.34
C PHE A 116 -3.81 1.88 -20.05
N ILE A 117 -3.43 0.61 -20.22
CA ILE A 117 -2.21 0.22 -20.95
C ILE A 117 -2.28 0.73 -22.40
N SER A 118 -3.42 0.62 -23.08
CA SER A 118 -3.57 1.10 -24.46
C SER A 118 -3.43 2.63 -24.63
N LYS A 119 -3.52 3.39 -23.52
CA LYS A 119 -3.41 4.85 -23.52
C LYS A 119 -2.02 5.34 -23.09
N VAL A 120 -1.17 4.46 -22.59
CA VAL A 120 0.19 4.78 -22.18
C VAL A 120 1.14 4.49 -23.33
N MET A 121 2.00 5.47 -23.67
CA MET A 121 3.03 5.29 -24.69
C MET A 121 4.08 4.29 -24.19
N ASP A 122 4.54 3.41 -25.08
CA ASP A 122 5.56 2.42 -24.76
C ASP A 122 6.82 3.11 -24.22
N GLY A 123 7.16 2.81 -22.96
CA GLY A 123 8.43 3.24 -22.36
C GLY A 123 9.61 2.40 -22.85
N PRO A 124 10.86 2.84 -22.61
CA PRO A 124 12.07 2.16 -23.07
C PRO A 124 12.27 0.74 -22.50
N MET A 125 11.50 0.34 -21.48
CA MET A 125 11.49 -1.01 -20.89
C MET A 125 10.28 -1.87 -21.33
N THR A 126 9.47 -1.39 -22.28
CA THR A 126 8.33 -2.14 -22.79
C THR A 126 8.82 -3.26 -23.71
N GLY A 127 8.90 -4.47 -23.17
CA GLY A 127 9.38 -5.64 -23.91
C GLY A 127 8.53 -5.92 -25.15
N SER A 128 9.19 -6.45 -26.19
CA SER A 128 8.68 -6.78 -27.53
C SER A 128 7.37 -7.58 -27.63
N ARG A 129 6.81 -8.06 -26.50
CA ARG A 129 5.52 -8.79 -26.47
C ARG A 129 4.33 -7.91 -26.86
N LEU A 130 4.33 -6.62 -26.52
CA LEU A 130 3.22 -5.72 -26.87
C LEU A 130 3.21 -5.35 -28.37
N LYS A 131 4.38 -5.28 -29.01
CA LYS A 131 4.49 -5.07 -30.46
C LYS A 131 3.78 -6.17 -31.27
N SER A 132 3.87 -7.43 -30.86
CA SER A 132 3.25 -8.55 -31.60
C SER A 132 1.72 -8.61 -31.52
N SER A 133 1.11 -7.93 -30.55
CA SER A 133 -0.35 -7.90 -30.36
C SER A 133 -1.03 -6.74 -31.09
N SER A 134 -0.26 -5.76 -31.58
CA SER A 134 -0.76 -4.65 -32.39
C SER A 134 -0.65 -4.91 -33.89
N GLU A 135 0.05 -5.98 -34.30
CA GLU A 135 0.22 -6.40 -35.71
C GLU A 135 -0.78 -7.48 -36.16
N LYS A 136 -1.83 -7.76 -35.37
CA LYS A 136 -2.94 -8.63 -35.75
C LYS A 136 -4.26 -7.90 -35.61
#